data_AF-A0A954JZU2-F1
#
_entry.id   AF-A0A954JZU2-F1
#
_cell.length_a   1.000
_cell.length_b   1.000
_cell.length_c   1.000
_cell.angle_alpha   90.00
_cell.angle_beta   90.00
_cell.angle_gamma   90.00
#
_symmetry.space_group_name_H-M   'P 1'
#
loop_
_entity.id
_entity.type
_entity.pdbx_description
1 polymer ?
#
loop_
_entity_poly.entity_id
_entity_poly.type
_entity_poly.pdbx_seq_one_letter_code
_entity_poly.pdbx_strand_id
1 'polypeptide(L)'
;MTMPSAANEATNNHSTARRRSSLMPVAYSDALMPSLQLAKSSRIARRFAAVLLLLLVATVFLMAFAPWQQTITGAGYVVAYAPRERQQVLEATIKGRIFRWNEELVENARVSKGDFIAEIRDLDDSYSLRLQGQLENTESILDASKKIVAATDGQLQAYRRVQTEIEAAQNAYVQSATEKVNAAEQKLAIAEAAIPQLQAAYDRAKMLQAAGNIALEKLQEIERKLLESQGKVKEETANVSAARAELLGKQSDREAYIHKAAADVRYYEGALDKAKSEVSKAEKEQFEMQSKVARQNAQEIVAPFDGYVVHLSANSGSQM
;
A
#
# COMPACT_ATOMS: atom_id res chain seq x y z
N MET A 1 -33.03 3.62 29.08
CA MET A 1 -33.00 2.88 30.37
C MET A 1 -32.00 3.60 31.24
N THR A 2 -32.28 4.18 32.41
CA THR A 2 -33.45 4.25 33.30
C THR A 2 -33.00 5.27 34.36
N MET A 3 -33.66 6.42 34.44
CA MET A 3 -34.50 6.87 35.57
C MET A 3 -33.86 6.88 36.98
N PRO A 4 -34.17 7.90 37.81
CA PRO A 4 -33.35 8.33 38.94
C PRO A 4 -34.00 8.09 40.32
N SER A 5 -33.27 8.53 41.36
CA SER A 5 -33.80 9.23 42.55
C SER A 5 -34.72 8.47 43.52
N ALA A 6 -34.16 8.06 44.67
CA ALA A 6 -34.85 7.94 45.95
C ALA A 6 -34.58 9.25 46.74
N ALA A 7 -35.57 10.03 47.22
CA ALA A 7 -36.54 9.75 48.30
C ALA A 7 -35.81 9.24 49.55
N ASN A 8 -35.95 9.75 50.78
CA ASN A 8 -37.00 10.45 51.51
C ASN A 8 -36.30 10.84 52.85
N GLU A 9 -36.58 11.94 53.55
CA GLU A 9 -37.40 11.96 54.77
C GLU A 9 -37.19 13.35 55.41
N ALA A 10 -38.25 14.15 55.54
CA ALA A 10 -39.16 14.19 56.68
C ALA A 10 -38.59 14.95 57.88
N THR A 11 -38.85 16.26 57.83
CA THR A 11 -38.89 17.18 58.95
C THR A 11 -39.86 16.68 60.02
N ASN A 12 -39.43 16.62 61.29
CA ASN A 12 -40.35 16.62 62.41
C ASN A 12 -39.89 17.49 63.57
N ASN A 13 -40.89 18.24 64.02
CA ASN A 13 -40.90 19.36 64.92
C ASN A 13 -41.07 18.84 66.36
N HIS A 14 -40.19 19.23 67.29
CA HIS A 14 -40.48 19.08 68.72
C HIS A 14 -39.97 20.27 69.54
N SER A 15 -40.93 21.15 69.84
CA SER A 15 -41.26 21.60 71.19
C SER A 15 -40.11 21.73 72.20
N THR A 16 -39.72 22.96 72.51
CA THR A 16 -39.17 23.26 73.84
C THR A 16 -40.04 24.31 74.51
N ALA A 17 -40.75 23.81 75.52
CA ALA A 17 -41.62 24.55 76.39
C ALA A 17 -40.86 25.65 77.15
N ARG A 18 -41.46 26.83 77.13
CA ARG A 18 -41.08 28.03 77.87
C ARG A 18 -41.28 27.76 79.37
N ARG A 19 -40.29 27.20 80.07
CA ARG A 19 -40.29 27.18 81.55
C ARG A 19 -39.94 28.56 82.07
N ARG A 20 -40.97 29.33 82.40
CA ARG A 20 -40.88 30.49 83.30
C ARG A 20 -40.49 29.97 84.67
N SER A 21 -39.29 30.32 85.13
CA SER A 21 -38.88 30.09 86.51
C SER A 21 -39.73 30.95 87.45
N SER A 22 -40.60 30.31 88.23
CA SER A 22 -41.26 30.91 89.39
C SER A 22 -40.28 30.95 90.55
N LEU A 23 -39.41 31.96 90.60
CA LEU A 23 -38.68 32.28 91.82
C LEU A 23 -39.63 33.08 92.71
N MET A 24 -40.02 32.46 93.82
CA MET A 24 -40.86 33.03 94.88
C MET A 24 -40.25 34.31 95.47
N PRO A 25 -41.06 35.23 96.01
CA PRO A 25 -40.53 36.37 96.76
C PRO A 25 -39.87 35.85 98.04
N VAL A 26 -38.55 36.01 98.04
CA VAL A 26 -37.60 35.81 99.14
C VAL A 26 -38.05 36.64 100.34
N ALA A 27 -38.78 36.03 101.27
CA ALA A 27 -38.87 36.52 102.65
C ALA A 27 -37.61 36.05 103.40
N TYR A 28 -36.49 36.71 103.15
CA TYR A 28 -35.25 36.47 103.87
C TYR A 28 -34.95 37.70 104.73
N SER A 29 -35.23 37.58 106.02
CA SER A 29 -34.76 38.53 107.01
C SER A 29 -33.27 38.26 107.29
N ASP A 30 -32.44 39.28 107.10
CA ASP A 30 -30.96 39.27 107.23
C ASP A 30 -30.43 38.90 108.65
N ALA A 31 -31.32 38.57 109.59
CA ALA A 31 -31.01 38.35 111.01
C ALA A 31 -30.84 36.87 111.41
N LEU A 32 -31.14 35.89 110.55
CA LEU A 32 -31.23 34.47 110.93
C LEU A 32 -30.17 33.53 110.31
N MET A 33 -29.20 34.03 109.53
CA MET A 33 -28.10 33.20 108.99
C MET A 33 -26.75 33.92 109.00
N PRO A 34 -25.88 33.71 110.01
CA PRO A 34 -24.53 34.28 110.06
C PRO A 34 -23.60 33.79 108.93
N SER A 35 -23.94 32.68 108.26
CA SER A 35 -23.13 32.05 107.22
C SER A 35 -23.11 32.80 105.88
N LEU A 36 -24.11 33.64 105.59
CA LEU A 36 -24.17 34.43 104.35
C LEU A 36 -23.46 35.80 104.45
N GLN A 37 -23.18 36.28 105.66
CA GLN A 37 -22.36 37.49 105.85
C GLN A 37 -20.85 37.23 105.61
N LEU A 38 -20.41 35.97 105.67
CA LEU A 38 -19.05 35.55 105.26
C LEU A 38 -18.89 35.39 103.74
N ALA A 39 -19.98 35.46 102.96
CA ALA A 39 -19.95 35.34 101.50
C ALA A 39 -19.91 36.70 100.77
N LYS A 40 -19.45 37.77 101.43
CA LYS A 40 -19.10 39.00 100.71
C LYS A 40 -17.76 38.82 100.02
N SER A 41 -17.78 38.79 98.69
CA SER A 41 -16.56 38.73 97.87
C SER A 41 -15.58 39.81 98.31
N SER A 42 -14.40 39.37 98.76
CA SER A 42 -13.32 40.27 99.18
C SER A 42 -13.02 41.28 98.07
N ARG A 43 -12.78 42.54 98.42
CA ARG A 43 -12.40 43.60 97.46
C ARG A 43 -11.19 43.17 96.61
N ILE A 44 -10.36 42.26 97.15
CA ILE A 44 -9.22 41.63 96.48
C ILE A 44 -9.70 40.69 95.36
N ALA A 45 -10.69 39.82 95.61
CA ALA A 45 -11.23 38.91 94.59
C ALA A 45 -11.84 39.66 93.39
N ARG A 46 -12.48 40.82 93.65
CA ARG A 46 -13.05 41.66 92.58
C ARG A 46 -11.97 42.38 91.75
N ARG A 47 -10.87 42.81 92.39
CA ARG A 47 -9.70 43.34 91.68
C ARG A 47 -8.99 42.25 90.86
N PHE A 48 -8.86 41.04 91.39
CA PHE A 48 -8.33 39.90 90.65
C PHE A 48 -9.19 39.57 89.42
N ALA A 49 -10.52 39.55 89.55
CA ALA A 49 -11.41 39.31 88.42
C ALA A 49 -11.30 40.41 87.34
N ALA A 50 -11.18 41.68 87.74
CA ALA A 50 -11.01 42.79 86.81
C ALA A 50 -9.65 42.73 86.08
N VAL A 51 -8.57 42.39 86.80
CA VAL A 51 -7.24 42.18 86.19
C VAL A 51 -7.28 41.00 85.23
N LEU A 52 -7.92 39.88 85.60
CA LEU A 52 -8.05 38.71 84.73
C LEU A 52 -8.83 39.03 83.45
N LEU A 53 -9.90 39.81 83.57
CA LEU A 53 -10.71 40.25 82.43
C LEU A 53 -9.92 41.19 81.51
N LEU A 54 -9.15 42.12 82.08
CA LEU A 54 -8.29 43.02 81.32
C LEU A 54 -7.19 42.23 80.59
N LEU A 55 -6.59 41.23 81.26
CA LEU A 55 -5.61 40.31 80.66
C LEU A 55 -6.22 39.50 79.51
N LEU A 56 -7.44 38.98 79.68
CA LEU A 56 -8.16 38.24 78.64
C LEU A 56 -8.37 39.12 77.40
N VAL A 57 -8.90 40.33 77.58
CA VAL A 57 -9.15 41.27 76.47
C VAL A 57 -7.84 41.66 75.79
N ALA A 58 -6.78 41.94 76.55
CA ALA A 58 -5.46 42.25 76.01
C ALA A 58 -4.87 41.07 75.21
N THR A 59 -5.08 39.83 75.66
CA THR A 59 -4.57 38.63 75.00
C THR A 59 -5.27 38.39 73.66
N VAL A 60 -6.61 38.54 73.63
CA VAL A 60 -7.38 38.42 72.39
C VAL A 60 -6.97 39.51 71.39
N PHE A 61 -6.74 40.74 71.86
CA PHE A 61 -6.28 41.83 71.01
C PHE A 61 -4.88 41.53 70.43
N LEU A 62 -3.93 41.06 71.23
CA LEU A 62 -2.60 40.66 70.77
C LEU A 62 -2.64 39.51 69.76
N MET A 63 -3.54 38.55 69.94
CA MET A 63 -3.67 37.39 69.06
C MET A 63 -4.29 37.73 67.69
N ALA A 64 -5.09 38.80 67.61
CA ALA A 64 -5.63 39.31 66.34
C ALA A 64 -4.58 40.02 65.47
N PHE A 65 -3.56 40.64 66.10
CA PHE A 65 -2.43 41.26 65.39
C PHE A 65 -1.22 40.33 65.26
N ALA A 66 -1.28 39.13 65.83
CA ALA A 66 -0.28 38.11 65.60
C ALA A 66 -0.42 37.60 64.15
N PRO A 67 0.65 37.65 63.32
CA PRO A 67 0.60 37.18 61.95
C PRO A 67 0.54 35.64 61.95
N TRP A 68 -0.67 35.10 62.12
CA TRP A 68 -0.88 33.67 62.07
C TRP A 68 -0.69 33.18 60.64
N GLN A 69 0.41 32.45 60.41
CA GLN A 69 0.66 31.76 59.15
C GLN A 69 0.27 30.29 59.32
N GLN A 70 -0.75 29.87 58.59
CA GLN A 70 -1.13 28.46 58.50
C GLN A 70 -0.19 27.75 57.54
N THR A 71 0.66 26.87 58.05
CA THR A 71 1.44 25.97 57.19
C THR A 71 0.52 24.86 56.71
N ILE A 72 0.17 24.86 55.43
CA ILE A 72 -0.61 23.78 54.79
C ILE A 72 0.34 22.99 53.91
N THR A 73 0.52 21.71 54.21
CA THR A 73 1.23 20.78 53.33
C THR A 73 0.33 20.45 52.15
N GLY A 74 0.63 21.03 50.98
CA GLY A 74 0.00 20.66 49.71
C GLY A 74 0.90 19.70 48.93
N ALA A 75 0.31 18.65 48.35
CA ALA A 75 0.96 17.83 47.33
C ALA A 75 0.55 18.36 45.95
N GLY A 76 1.52 18.63 45.08
CA GLY A 76 1.30 19.06 43.71
C GLY A 76 2.19 18.25 42.76
N TYR A 77 1.69 17.96 41.56
CA TYR A 77 2.45 17.34 40.49
C TYR A 77 2.74 18.37 39.42
N VAL A 78 3.99 18.48 38.98
CA VAL A 78 4.37 19.27 37.82
C VAL A 78 4.08 18.43 36.58
N VAL A 79 3.09 18.84 35.78
CA VAL A 79 2.76 18.18 34.51
C VAL A 79 2.82 19.22 33.40
N ALA A 80 3.53 18.89 32.33
CA ALA A 80 3.59 19.76 31.16
C ALA A 80 2.20 19.86 30.48
N TYR A 81 1.80 21.09 30.16
CA TYR A 81 0.49 21.39 29.60
C TYR A 81 0.36 20.85 28.17
N ALA A 82 1.36 21.08 27.32
CA ALA A 82 1.38 20.54 25.96
C ALA A 82 1.88 19.08 25.96
N PRO A 83 1.20 18.15 25.26
CA PRO A 83 1.66 16.77 25.14
C PRO A 83 3.09 16.61 24.62
N ARG A 84 3.56 17.52 23.76
CA ARG A 84 4.93 17.51 23.22
C ARG A 84 6.00 17.89 24.24
N GLU A 85 5.62 18.60 25.30
CA GLU A 85 6.51 19.02 26.39
C GLU A 85 6.52 18.01 27.55
N ARG A 86 5.72 16.94 27.47
CA ARG A 86 5.76 15.84 28.43
C ARG A 86 7.01 14.99 28.20
N GLN A 87 7.43 14.31 29.26
CA GLN A 87 8.48 13.30 29.18
C GLN A 87 8.15 12.25 28.11
N GLN A 88 9.07 12.04 27.18
CA GLN A 88 8.98 11.00 26.16
C GLN A 88 10.07 9.96 26.43
N VAL A 89 9.70 8.69 26.35
CA VAL A 89 10.67 7.60 26.46
C VAL A 89 11.29 7.41 25.09
N LEU A 90 12.62 7.52 25.00
CA LEU A 90 13.35 7.18 23.80
C LEU A 90 13.54 5.66 23.78
N GLU A 91 12.87 5.00 22.85
CA GLU A 91 13.02 3.55 22.63
C GLU A 91 14.23 3.25 21.77
N ALA A 92 14.84 2.08 21.99
CA ALA A 92 15.93 1.60 21.17
C ALA A 92 15.46 1.29 19.74
N THR A 93 16.16 1.82 18.72
CA THR A 93 15.82 1.57 17.31
C THR A 93 16.10 0.13 16.88
N ILE A 94 17.08 -0.50 17.54
CA ILE A 94 17.47 -1.89 17.38
C ILE A 94 17.56 -2.60 18.74
N LYS A 95 17.41 -3.92 18.72
CA LYS A 95 17.67 -4.75 19.90
C LYS A 95 19.17 -4.93 20.05
N GLY A 96 19.69 -4.77 21.26
CA GLY A 96 21.12 -4.86 21.47
C GLY A 96 21.55 -4.42 22.86
N ARG A 97 22.86 -4.30 23.05
CA ARG A 97 23.47 -3.73 24.24
C ARG A 97 23.89 -2.30 23.97
N ILE A 98 23.71 -1.44 24.97
CA ILE A 98 24.28 -0.09 24.95
C ILE A 98 25.81 -0.21 24.97
N PHE A 99 26.45 0.19 23.87
CA PHE A 99 27.89 0.15 23.71
C PHE A 99 28.56 1.34 24.40
N ARG A 100 28.03 2.55 24.17
CA ARG A 100 28.47 3.77 24.85
C ARG A 100 27.33 4.75 25.05
N TRP A 101 27.41 5.50 26.13
CA TRP A 101 26.61 6.69 26.38
C TRP A 101 27.39 7.92 25.93
N ASN A 102 26.69 9.03 25.65
CA ASN A 102 27.33 10.33 25.59
C ASN A 102 27.88 10.68 26.98
N GLU A 103 29.19 10.95 27.07
CA GLU A 103 29.90 11.23 28.33
C GLU A 103 29.44 12.54 28.99
N GLU A 104 28.91 13.49 28.22
CA GLU A 104 28.42 14.79 28.70
C GLU A 104 26.97 14.71 29.24
N LEU A 105 26.31 13.55 29.07
CA LEU A 105 24.92 13.36 29.39
C LEU A 105 24.73 13.01 30.87
N VAL A 106 24.22 13.98 31.64
CA VAL A 106 23.80 13.80 33.04
C VAL A 106 22.30 14.05 33.18
N GLU A 107 21.70 13.61 34.28
CA GLU A 107 20.31 13.97 34.57
C GLU A 107 20.15 15.50 34.64
N ASN A 108 19.08 15.99 34.02
CA ASN A 108 18.80 17.40 33.74
C ASN A 108 19.78 18.12 32.80
N ALA A 109 20.63 17.38 32.05
CA ALA A 109 21.40 17.97 30.95
C ALA A 109 20.46 18.46 29.84
N ARG A 110 20.77 19.63 29.28
CA ARG A 110 20.09 20.17 28.10
C ARG A 110 20.66 19.52 26.85
N VAL A 111 19.79 19.02 25.99
CA VAL A 111 20.14 18.48 24.67
C VAL A 111 19.41 19.24 23.57
N SER A 112 20.07 19.42 22.45
CA SER A 112 19.51 19.94 21.21
C SER A 112 19.13 18.79 20.29
N LYS A 113 18.21 19.03 19.37
CA LYS A 113 17.82 18.06 18.35
C LYS A 113 19.02 17.64 17.53
N GLY A 114 19.24 16.32 17.43
CA GLY A 114 20.36 15.71 16.74
C GLY A 114 21.56 15.41 17.63
N ASP A 115 21.57 15.85 18.88
CA ASP A 115 22.65 15.52 19.82
C ASP A 115 22.68 14.01 20.08
N PHE A 116 23.88 13.45 20.08
CA PHE A 116 24.12 12.04 20.36
C PHE A 116 23.76 11.71 21.81
N ILE A 117 23.01 10.62 22.03
CA ILE A 117 22.59 10.17 23.36
C ILE A 117 23.30 8.86 23.72
N ALA A 118 23.18 7.85 22.86
CA ALA A 118 23.75 6.52 23.10
C ALA A 118 23.96 5.78 21.77
N GLU A 119 24.91 4.84 21.76
CA GLU A 119 25.11 3.89 20.68
C GLU A 119 24.72 2.50 21.17
N ILE A 120 23.86 1.82 20.43
CA ILE A 120 23.44 0.44 20.70
C ILE A 120 24.09 -0.45 19.65
N ARG A 121 24.72 -1.54 20.09
CA ARG A 121 25.24 -2.59 19.20
C ARG A 121 24.51 -3.91 19.40
N ASP A 122 24.44 -4.68 18.33
CA ASP A 122 23.99 -6.06 18.41
C ASP A 122 24.96 -6.91 19.27
N LEU A 123 24.47 -8.03 19.81
CA LEU A 123 25.29 -8.98 20.55
C LEU A 123 26.25 -9.75 19.63
N ASP A 124 25.90 -9.91 18.35
CA ASP A 124 26.77 -10.51 17.34
C ASP A 124 27.50 -9.42 16.53
N ASP A 125 28.79 -9.24 16.81
CA ASP A 125 29.66 -8.27 16.13
C ASP A 125 29.77 -8.53 14.61
N SER A 126 29.59 -9.79 14.18
CA SER A 126 29.63 -10.18 12.78
C SER A 126 28.29 -10.04 12.04
N TYR A 127 27.22 -9.67 12.76
CA TYR A 127 25.87 -9.61 12.20
C TYR A 127 25.75 -8.60 11.04
N SER A 128 26.34 -7.42 11.21
CA SER A 128 26.36 -6.39 10.15
C SER A 128 27.06 -6.87 8.88
N LEU A 129 28.22 -7.53 9.01
CA LEU A 129 28.96 -8.07 7.88
C LEU A 129 28.15 -9.16 7.15
N ARG A 130 27.47 -10.03 7.91
CA ARG A 130 26.61 -11.07 7.37
C ARG A 130 25.41 -10.48 6.60
N LEU A 131 24.80 -9.42 7.13
CA LEU A 131 23.71 -8.70 6.48
C LEU A 131 24.16 -8.03 5.18
N GLN A 132 25.36 -7.43 5.17
CA GLN A 132 25.95 -6.84 3.97
C GLN A 132 26.22 -7.92 2.91
N GLY A 133 26.80 -9.07 3.28
CA GLY A 133 26.99 -10.19 2.34
C GLY A 133 25.68 -10.76 1.81
N GLN A 134 24.61 -10.79 2.62
CA GLN A 134 23.28 -11.17 2.15
C GLN A 134 22.71 -10.15 1.16
N LEU A 135 22.90 -8.85 1.40
CA LEU A 135 22.48 -7.80 0.48
C LEU A 135 23.23 -7.87 -0.85
N GLU A 136 24.56 -8.05 -0.83
CA GLU A 136 25.36 -8.22 -2.05
C GLU A 136 24.91 -9.45 -2.86
N ASN A 137 24.58 -10.54 -2.17
CA ASN A 137 24.03 -11.73 -2.83
C ASN A 137 22.66 -11.48 -3.47
N THR A 138 21.74 -10.76 -2.79
CA THR A 138 20.43 -10.43 -3.39
C THR A 138 20.57 -9.45 -4.55
N GLU A 139 21.52 -8.51 -4.50
CA GLU A 139 21.87 -7.64 -5.62
C GLU A 139 22.40 -8.42 -6.82
N SER A 140 23.26 -9.41 -6.57
CA SER A 140 23.78 -10.31 -7.62
C SER A 140 22.68 -11.15 -8.25
N ILE A 141 21.73 -11.66 -7.45
CA ILE A 141 20.55 -12.39 -7.93
C ILE A 141 19.65 -11.47 -8.79
N LEU A 142 19.46 -10.23 -8.37
CA LEU A 142 18.67 -9.25 -9.11
C LEU A 142 19.32 -8.92 -10.46
N ASP A 143 20.62 -8.69 -10.49
CA ASP A 143 21.37 -8.44 -11.73
C ASP A 143 21.30 -9.64 -12.68
N ALA A 144 21.50 -10.86 -12.17
CA ALA A 144 21.33 -12.08 -12.95
C ALA A 144 19.91 -12.22 -13.53
N SER A 145 18.89 -11.92 -12.73
CA SER A 145 17.48 -11.96 -13.16
C SER A 145 17.20 -10.91 -14.26
N LYS A 146 17.76 -9.70 -14.13
CA LYS A 146 17.66 -8.65 -15.17
C LYS A 146 18.35 -9.06 -16.47
N LYS A 147 19.50 -9.72 -16.38
CA LYS A 147 20.20 -10.29 -17.57
C LYS A 147 19.36 -11.37 -18.26
N ILE A 148 18.67 -12.22 -17.49
CA ILE A 148 17.74 -13.21 -18.06
C ILE A 148 16.61 -12.50 -18.82
N VAL A 149 15.99 -11.47 -18.23
CA VAL A 149 14.95 -10.68 -18.91
C VAL A 149 15.47 -10.09 -20.22
N ALA A 150 16.66 -9.48 -20.21
CA ALA A 150 17.26 -8.91 -21.42
C ALA A 150 17.55 -9.98 -22.50
N ALA A 151 18.03 -11.16 -22.09
CA ALA A 151 18.27 -12.27 -23.01
C ALA A 151 16.95 -12.81 -23.61
N THR A 152 15.91 -12.99 -22.79
CA THR A 152 14.59 -13.46 -23.25
C THR A 152 13.89 -12.42 -24.13
N ASP A 153 14.01 -11.13 -23.82
CA ASP A 153 13.51 -10.07 -24.70
C ASP A 153 14.23 -10.08 -26.06
N GLY A 154 15.56 -10.24 -26.06
CA GLY A 154 16.33 -10.42 -27.29
C GLY A 154 15.87 -11.61 -28.13
N GLN A 155 15.57 -12.74 -27.49
CA GLN A 155 14.98 -13.92 -28.15
C GLN A 155 13.59 -13.60 -28.73
N LEU A 156 12.71 -12.97 -27.94
CA LEU A 156 11.38 -12.55 -28.41
C LEU A 156 11.47 -11.66 -29.65
N GLN A 157 12.36 -10.68 -29.65
CA GLN A 157 12.56 -9.79 -30.81
C GLN A 157 13.06 -10.57 -32.03
N ALA A 158 13.95 -11.55 -31.86
CA ALA A 158 14.39 -12.41 -32.95
C ALA A 158 13.21 -13.21 -33.55
N TYR A 159 12.34 -13.77 -32.72
CA TYR A 159 11.15 -14.50 -33.19
C TYR A 159 10.10 -13.60 -33.84
N ARG A 160 9.94 -12.35 -33.39
CA ARG A 160 9.09 -11.37 -34.09
C ARG A 160 9.61 -11.05 -35.49
N ARG A 161 10.94 -10.95 -35.67
CA ARG A 161 11.54 -10.78 -37.01
C ARG A 161 11.25 -11.98 -37.90
N VAL A 162 11.48 -13.20 -37.37
CA VAL A 162 11.15 -14.45 -38.08
C VAL A 162 9.68 -14.50 -38.47
N GLN A 163 8.76 -14.06 -37.61
CA GLN A 163 7.33 -13.97 -37.93
C GLN A 163 7.08 -13.05 -39.14
N THR A 164 7.66 -11.84 -39.14
CA THR A 164 7.51 -10.90 -40.27
C THR A 164 8.12 -11.45 -41.56
N GLU A 165 9.27 -12.12 -41.48
CA GLU A 165 9.92 -12.76 -42.63
C GLU A 165 9.07 -13.90 -43.21
N ILE A 166 8.49 -14.74 -42.33
CA ILE A 166 7.56 -15.80 -42.74
C ILE A 166 6.34 -15.19 -43.42
N GLU A 167 5.72 -14.17 -42.83
CA GLU A 167 4.54 -13.53 -43.40
C GLU A 167 4.84 -12.94 -44.79
N ALA A 168 5.97 -12.24 -44.94
CA ALA A 168 6.41 -11.69 -46.21
C ALA A 168 6.65 -12.79 -47.27
N ALA A 169 7.34 -13.86 -46.90
CA ALA A 169 7.59 -15.00 -47.79
C ALA A 169 6.28 -15.70 -48.22
N GLN A 170 5.36 -15.94 -47.28
CA GLN A 170 4.08 -16.57 -47.59
C GLN A 170 3.18 -15.67 -48.44
N ASN A 171 3.18 -14.35 -48.20
CA ASN A 171 2.50 -13.39 -49.06
C ASN A 171 3.03 -13.45 -50.50
N ALA A 172 4.35 -13.53 -50.68
CA ALA A 172 4.96 -13.65 -52.00
C ALA A 172 4.57 -14.97 -52.72
N TYR A 173 4.49 -16.09 -51.99
CA TYR A 173 4.02 -17.36 -52.57
C TYR A 173 2.55 -17.30 -53.01
N VAL A 174 1.66 -16.71 -52.20
CA VAL A 174 0.25 -16.53 -52.56
C VAL A 174 0.11 -15.57 -53.76
N GLN A 175 0.89 -14.50 -53.79
CA GLN A 175 0.91 -13.56 -54.91
C GLN A 175 1.33 -14.25 -56.22
N SER A 176 2.41 -15.03 -56.20
CA SER A 176 2.86 -15.80 -57.36
C SER A 176 1.80 -16.81 -57.83
N ALA A 177 1.13 -17.50 -56.90
CA ALA A 177 0.04 -18.42 -57.25
C ALA A 177 -1.17 -17.68 -57.84
N THR A 178 -1.47 -16.48 -57.35
CA THR A 178 -2.55 -15.63 -57.89
C THR A 178 -2.23 -15.18 -59.32
N GLU A 179 -0.98 -14.80 -59.60
CA GLU A 179 -0.54 -14.47 -60.95
C GLU A 179 -0.65 -15.66 -61.92
N LYS A 180 -0.34 -16.89 -61.46
CA LYS A 180 -0.57 -18.11 -62.26
C LYS A 180 -2.05 -18.32 -62.60
N VAL A 181 -2.94 -18.10 -61.63
CA VAL A 181 -4.39 -18.19 -61.86
C VAL A 181 -4.82 -17.16 -62.90
N ASN A 182 -4.41 -15.91 -62.75
CA ASN A 182 -4.73 -14.85 -63.72
C ASN A 182 -4.23 -15.19 -65.13
N ALA A 183 -3.02 -15.74 -65.26
CA ALA A 183 -2.47 -16.15 -66.54
C ALA A 183 -3.26 -17.32 -67.17
N ALA A 184 -3.69 -18.30 -66.37
CA ALA A 184 -4.53 -19.41 -66.84
C ALA A 184 -5.92 -18.92 -67.27
N GLU A 185 -6.53 -18.00 -66.52
CA GLU A 185 -7.83 -17.40 -66.85
C GLU A 185 -7.78 -16.59 -68.14
N GLN A 186 -6.68 -15.87 -68.39
CA GLN A 186 -6.47 -15.17 -69.66
C GLN A 186 -6.39 -16.13 -70.84
N LYS A 187 -5.68 -17.27 -70.69
CA LYS A 187 -5.61 -18.30 -71.74
C LYS A 187 -6.97 -18.92 -72.03
N LEU A 188 -7.74 -19.22 -70.98
CA LEU A 188 -9.10 -19.71 -71.11
C LEU A 188 -9.98 -18.71 -71.86
N ALA A 189 -9.94 -17.43 -71.48
CA ALA A 189 -10.71 -16.38 -72.16
C ALA A 189 -10.36 -16.26 -73.66
N ILE A 190 -9.08 -16.39 -74.01
CA ILE A 190 -8.63 -16.41 -75.42
C ILE A 190 -9.19 -17.64 -76.17
N ALA A 191 -9.14 -18.82 -75.54
CA ALA A 191 -9.67 -20.05 -76.13
C ALA A 191 -11.20 -20.00 -76.32
N GLU A 192 -11.93 -19.44 -75.35
CA GLU A 192 -13.38 -19.26 -75.40
C GLU A 192 -13.80 -18.26 -76.48
N ALA A 193 -13.02 -17.18 -76.67
CA ALA A 193 -13.31 -16.17 -77.69
C ALA A 193 -13.30 -16.72 -79.13
N ALA A 194 -12.60 -17.83 -79.39
CA ALA A 194 -12.58 -18.48 -80.71
C ALA A 194 -13.85 -19.28 -81.02
N ILE A 195 -14.59 -19.72 -79.99
CA ILE A 195 -15.74 -20.62 -80.13
C ILE A 195 -16.88 -19.99 -80.94
N PRO A 196 -17.39 -18.77 -80.63
CA PRO A 196 -18.53 -18.21 -81.34
C PRO A 196 -18.30 -18.08 -82.85
N GLN A 197 -17.08 -17.71 -83.25
CA GLN A 197 -16.72 -17.57 -84.66
C GLN A 197 -16.71 -18.93 -85.38
N LEU A 198 -16.16 -19.96 -84.74
CA LEU A 198 -16.13 -21.32 -85.29
C LEU A 198 -17.51 -21.96 -85.31
N GLN A 199 -18.33 -21.70 -84.29
CA GLN A 199 -19.72 -22.14 -84.22
C GLN A 199 -20.53 -21.55 -85.38
N ALA A 200 -20.44 -20.22 -85.58
CA ALA A 200 -21.11 -19.55 -86.69
C ALA A 200 -20.58 -19.98 -88.07
N ALA A 201 -19.30 -20.37 -88.18
CA ALA A 201 -18.75 -20.95 -89.40
C ALA A 201 -19.31 -22.35 -89.66
N TYR A 202 -19.43 -23.18 -88.63
CA TYR A 202 -20.04 -24.51 -88.71
C TYR A 202 -21.52 -24.44 -89.08
N ASP A 203 -22.29 -23.58 -88.43
CA ASP A 203 -23.73 -23.41 -88.72
C ASP A 203 -23.96 -22.95 -90.17
N ARG A 204 -23.14 -22.00 -90.66
CA ARG A 204 -23.16 -21.60 -92.08
C ARG A 204 -22.80 -22.74 -93.02
N ALA A 205 -21.75 -23.50 -92.72
CA ALA A 205 -21.34 -24.63 -93.55
C ALA A 205 -22.42 -25.73 -93.59
N LYS A 206 -23.08 -26.00 -92.47
CA LYS A 206 -24.17 -26.97 -92.38
C LYS A 206 -25.36 -26.57 -93.26
N MET A 207 -25.75 -25.30 -93.25
CA MET A 207 -26.79 -24.78 -94.15
C MET A 207 -26.40 -24.88 -95.63
N LEU A 208 -25.16 -24.51 -95.98
CA LEU A 208 -24.67 -24.58 -97.36
C LEU A 208 -24.57 -26.02 -97.88
N GLN A 209 -24.18 -26.96 -97.02
CA GLN A 209 -24.11 -28.37 -97.37
C GLN A 209 -25.50 -28.97 -97.60
N ALA A 210 -26.48 -28.61 -96.76
CA ALA A 210 -27.88 -29.03 -96.94
C ALA A 210 -28.48 -28.50 -98.26
N ALA A 211 -28.03 -27.33 -98.71
CA ALA A 211 -28.39 -26.76 -100.01
C ALA A 211 -27.58 -27.34 -101.20
N GLY A 212 -26.64 -28.28 -100.97
CA GLY A 212 -25.80 -28.88 -102.01
C GLY A 212 -24.65 -28.01 -102.51
N ASN A 213 -24.36 -26.88 -101.84
CA ASN A 213 -23.40 -25.87 -102.31
C ASN A 213 -21.94 -26.12 -101.86
N ILE A 214 -21.71 -27.05 -100.92
CA ILE A 214 -20.36 -27.45 -100.50
C ILE A 214 -20.26 -28.97 -100.30
N ALA A 215 -19.05 -29.51 -100.44
CA ALA A 215 -18.77 -30.93 -100.20
C ALA A 215 -18.86 -31.30 -98.70
N LEU A 216 -19.27 -32.54 -98.42
CA LEU A 216 -19.35 -33.09 -97.06
C LEU A 216 -18.01 -33.01 -96.30
N GLU A 217 -16.91 -33.28 -96.99
CA GLU A 217 -15.56 -33.18 -96.42
C GLU A 217 -15.28 -31.78 -95.84
N LYS A 218 -15.77 -30.72 -96.51
CA LYS A 218 -15.53 -29.35 -96.05
C LYS A 218 -16.30 -29.03 -94.77
N LEU A 219 -17.52 -29.57 -94.62
CA LEU A 219 -18.28 -29.50 -93.38
C LEU A 219 -17.53 -30.23 -92.25
N GLN A 220 -17.04 -31.45 -92.51
CA GLN A 220 -16.27 -32.23 -91.55
C GLN A 220 -14.97 -31.54 -91.12
N GLU A 221 -14.28 -30.84 -92.02
CA GLU A 221 -13.08 -30.05 -91.69
C GLU A 221 -13.40 -28.92 -90.70
N ILE A 222 -14.53 -28.22 -90.89
CA ILE A 222 -14.98 -27.14 -90.00
C ILE A 222 -15.45 -27.70 -88.66
N GLU A 223 -16.20 -28.79 -88.67
CA GLU A 223 -16.63 -29.49 -87.46
C GLU A 223 -15.43 -29.94 -86.62
N ARG A 224 -14.41 -30.53 -87.25
CA ARG A 224 -13.16 -30.90 -86.57
C ARG A 224 -12.49 -29.70 -85.91
N LYS A 225 -12.40 -28.55 -86.60
CA LYS A 225 -11.82 -27.31 -86.03
C LYS A 225 -12.63 -26.80 -84.83
N LEU A 226 -13.96 -26.88 -84.90
CA LEU A 226 -14.82 -26.52 -83.78
C LEU A 226 -14.59 -27.45 -82.58
N LEU A 227 -14.58 -28.77 -82.80
CA LEU A 227 -14.31 -29.76 -81.76
C LEU A 227 -12.91 -29.60 -81.15
N GLU A 228 -11.90 -29.31 -81.96
CA GLU A 228 -10.54 -29.02 -81.48
C GLU A 228 -10.53 -27.78 -80.57
N SER A 229 -11.23 -26.70 -80.97
CA SER A 229 -11.34 -25.49 -80.14
C SER A 229 -12.12 -25.75 -78.85
N GLN A 230 -13.19 -26.53 -78.89
CA GLN A 230 -13.94 -26.95 -77.70
C GLN A 230 -13.08 -27.83 -76.78
N GLY A 231 -12.22 -28.67 -77.35
CA GLY A 231 -11.20 -29.43 -76.62
C GLY A 231 -10.23 -28.52 -75.89
N LYS A 232 -9.70 -27.50 -76.57
CA LYS A 232 -8.81 -26.48 -75.97
C LYS A 232 -9.47 -25.73 -74.82
N VAL A 233 -10.74 -25.36 -74.94
CA VAL A 233 -11.48 -24.74 -73.81
C VAL A 233 -11.56 -25.68 -72.61
N LYS A 234 -11.85 -26.97 -72.82
CA LYS A 234 -11.88 -27.96 -71.73
C LYS A 234 -10.50 -28.13 -71.08
N GLU A 235 -9.44 -28.17 -71.87
CA GLU A 235 -8.06 -28.23 -71.39
C GLU A 235 -7.71 -27.00 -70.54
N GLU A 236 -7.97 -25.79 -71.03
CA GLU A 236 -7.67 -24.56 -70.28
C GLU A 236 -8.56 -24.40 -69.05
N THR A 237 -9.80 -24.89 -69.08
CA THR A 237 -10.67 -24.94 -67.89
C THR A 237 -10.07 -25.84 -66.82
N ALA A 238 -9.54 -27.00 -67.21
CA ALA A 238 -8.81 -27.88 -66.30
C ALA A 238 -7.56 -27.18 -65.74
N ASN A 239 -6.80 -26.46 -66.57
CA ASN A 239 -5.64 -25.68 -66.13
C ASN A 239 -6.01 -24.59 -65.10
N VAL A 240 -7.10 -23.84 -65.33
CA VAL A 240 -7.60 -22.84 -64.37
C VAL A 240 -7.99 -23.50 -63.06
N SER A 241 -8.73 -24.62 -63.10
CA SER A 241 -9.11 -25.35 -61.89
C SER A 241 -7.91 -25.85 -61.09
N ALA A 242 -6.87 -26.36 -61.76
CA ALA A 242 -5.63 -26.78 -61.14
C ALA A 242 -4.88 -25.60 -60.50
N ALA A 243 -4.78 -24.47 -61.21
CA ALA A 243 -4.14 -23.26 -60.67
C ALA A 243 -4.89 -22.70 -59.45
N ARG A 244 -6.23 -22.72 -59.46
CA ARG A 244 -7.06 -22.30 -58.32
C ARG A 244 -6.88 -23.23 -57.11
N ALA A 245 -6.77 -24.53 -57.34
CA ALA A 245 -6.47 -25.49 -56.28
C ALA A 245 -5.09 -25.26 -55.67
N GLU A 246 -4.07 -24.95 -56.49
CA GLU A 246 -2.73 -24.56 -56.03
C GLU A 246 -2.79 -23.29 -55.16
N LEU A 247 -3.50 -22.25 -55.62
CA LEU A 247 -3.68 -21.00 -54.86
C LEU A 247 -4.32 -21.25 -53.50
N LEU A 248 -5.40 -22.03 -53.44
CA LEU A 248 -6.07 -22.37 -52.19
C LEU A 248 -5.15 -23.15 -51.24
N GLY A 249 -4.35 -24.08 -51.79
CA GLY A 249 -3.31 -24.76 -51.02
C GLY A 249 -2.30 -23.79 -50.42
N LYS A 250 -1.81 -22.81 -51.20
CA LYS A 250 -0.87 -21.78 -50.73
C LYS A 250 -1.48 -20.83 -49.70
N GLN A 251 -2.77 -20.52 -49.80
CA GLN A 251 -3.49 -19.73 -48.80
C GLN A 251 -3.60 -20.48 -47.47
N SER A 252 -3.94 -21.77 -47.51
CA SER A 252 -3.98 -22.63 -46.33
C SER A 252 -2.60 -22.79 -45.67
N ASP A 253 -1.57 -23.04 -46.48
CA ASP A 253 -0.18 -23.11 -46.01
C ASP A 253 0.21 -21.81 -45.30
N ARG A 254 -0.07 -20.66 -45.92
CA ARG A 254 0.20 -19.33 -45.36
C ARG A 254 -0.41 -19.19 -43.97
N GLU A 255 -1.70 -19.52 -43.81
CA GLU A 255 -2.37 -19.44 -42.51
C GLU A 255 -1.71 -20.36 -41.48
N ALA A 256 -1.40 -21.60 -41.84
CA ALA A 256 -0.73 -22.55 -40.95
C ALA A 256 0.65 -22.04 -40.49
N TYR A 257 1.45 -21.48 -41.40
CA TYR A 257 2.76 -20.91 -41.07
C TYR A 257 2.65 -19.65 -40.20
N ILE A 258 1.70 -18.76 -40.47
CA ILE A 258 1.46 -17.56 -39.65
C ILE A 258 1.01 -17.97 -38.24
N HIS A 259 0.11 -18.93 -38.11
CA HIS A 259 -0.34 -19.44 -36.82
C HIS A 259 0.81 -20.08 -36.02
N LYS A 260 1.66 -20.86 -36.69
CA LYS A 260 2.84 -21.45 -36.07
C LYS A 260 3.81 -20.37 -35.56
N ALA A 261 4.14 -19.39 -36.39
CA ALA A 261 5.02 -18.29 -36.01
C ALA A 261 4.44 -17.45 -34.85
N ALA A 262 3.12 -17.21 -34.87
CA ALA A 262 2.43 -16.51 -33.78
C ALA A 262 2.44 -17.31 -32.47
N ALA A 263 2.35 -18.64 -32.53
CA ALA A 263 2.46 -19.51 -31.36
C ALA A 263 3.86 -19.44 -30.74
N ASP A 264 4.91 -19.45 -31.56
CA ASP A 264 6.29 -19.30 -31.10
C ASP A 264 6.50 -17.92 -30.42
N VAL A 265 6.02 -16.84 -31.03
CA VAL A 265 6.08 -15.49 -30.42
C VAL A 265 5.36 -15.46 -29.07
N ARG A 266 4.14 -16.01 -28.98
CA ARG A 266 3.38 -16.08 -27.71
C ARG A 266 4.10 -16.89 -26.64
N TYR A 267 4.79 -17.96 -27.01
CA TYR A 267 5.58 -18.74 -26.07
C TYR A 267 6.68 -17.89 -25.42
N TYR A 268 7.42 -17.12 -26.23
CA TYR A 268 8.47 -16.23 -25.72
C TYR A 268 7.94 -15.00 -24.98
N GLU A 269 6.75 -14.48 -25.35
CA GLU A 269 6.05 -13.47 -24.55
C GLU A 269 5.77 -13.99 -23.14
N GLY A 270 5.21 -15.20 -23.01
CA GLY A 270 4.97 -15.83 -21.71
C GLY A 270 6.25 -16.11 -20.93
N ALA A 271 7.33 -16.50 -21.61
CA ALA A 271 8.65 -16.67 -20.98
C ALA A 271 9.21 -15.34 -20.44
N LEU A 272 9.07 -14.26 -21.20
CA LEU A 272 9.47 -12.91 -20.79
C LEU A 272 8.69 -12.44 -19.56
N ASP A 273 7.37 -12.65 -19.54
CA ASP A 273 6.53 -12.28 -18.40
C ASP A 273 6.91 -13.06 -17.14
N LYS A 274 7.21 -14.37 -17.29
CA LYS A 274 7.74 -15.17 -16.19
C LYS A 274 9.07 -14.61 -15.68
N ALA A 275 10.00 -14.26 -16.57
CA ALA A 275 11.28 -13.68 -16.18
C ALA A 275 11.12 -12.33 -15.45
N LYS A 276 10.20 -11.47 -15.90
CA LYS A 276 9.86 -10.20 -15.22
C LYS A 276 9.26 -10.41 -13.84
N SER A 277 8.46 -11.46 -13.66
CA SER A 277 7.92 -11.85 -12.35
C SER A 277 9.04 -12.26 -11.38
N GLU A 278 10.03 -13.02 -11.85
CA GLU A 278 11.20 -13.37 -11.02
C GLU A 278 12.04 -12.14 -10.66
N VAL A 279 12.22 -11.17 -11.58
CA VAL A 279 12.83 -9.88 -11.24
C VAL A 279 12.05 -9.17 -10.14
N SER A 280 10.72 -9.12 -10.23
CA SER A 280 9.88 -8.46 -9.21
C SER A 280 10.03 -9.11 -7.82
N LYS A 281 10.19 -10.44 -7.76
CA LYS A 281 10.48 -11.16 -6.50
C LYS A 281 11.87 -10.81 -5.96
N ALA A 282 12.89 -10.81 -6.82
CA ALA A 282 14.25 -10.44 -6.45
C ALA A 282 14.35 -8.98 -5.95
N GLU A 283 13.63 -8.05 -6.58
CA GLU A 283 13.55 -6.65 -6.15
C GLU A 283 12.91 -6.52 -4.76
N LYS A 284 11.84 -7.29 -4.50
CA LYS A 284 11.22 -7.32 -3.18
C LYS A 284 12.19 -7.83 -2.11
N GLU A 285 12.90 -8.93 -2.37
CA GLU A 285 13.89 -9.49 -1.45
C GLU A 285 15.05 -8.52 -1.20
N GLN A 286 15.54 -7.84 -2.25
CA GLN A 286 16.55 -6.79 -2.12
C GLN A 286 16.04 -5.66 -1.22
N PHE A 287 14.82 -5.16 -1.43
CA PHE A 287 14.24 -4.09 -0.63
C PHE A 287 14.07 -4.48 0.85
N GLU A 288 13.61 -5.71 1.12
CA GLU A 288 13.53 -6.24 2.48
C GLU A 288 14.92 -6.30 3.13
N MET A 289 15.95 -6.69 2.38
CA MET A 289 17.32 -6.73 2.89
C MET A 289 17.92 -5.35 3.12
N GLN A 290 17.70 -4.40 2.21
CA GLN A 290 18.10 -3.00 2.39
C GLN A 290 17.46 -2.40 3.63
N SER A 291 16.17 -2.69 3.87
CA SER A 291 15.47 -2.23 5.07
C SER A 291 16.09 -2.79 6.35
N LYS A 292 16.51 -4.07 6.35
CA LYS A 292 17.22 -4.67 7.49
C LYS A 292 18.59 -4.04 7.70
N VAL A 293 19.36 -3.80 6.64
CA VAL A 293 20.67 -3.13 6.71
C VAL A 293 20.51 -1.68 7.21
N ALA A 294 19.54 -0.92 6.67
CA ALA A 294 19.27 0.44 7.11
C ALA A 294 18.88 0.50 8.59
N ARG A 295 18.05 -0.44 9.04
CA ARG A 295 17.72 -0.57 10.47
C ARG A 295 18.94 -0.92 11.30
N GLN A 296 19.79 -1.84 10.82
CA GLN A 296 21.03 -2.22 11.49
C GLN A 296 22.04 -1.08 11.58
N ASN A 297 22.05 -0.15 10.63
CA ASN A 297 22.91 1.03 10.64
C ASN A 297 22.39 2.13 11.59
N ALA A 298 21.12 2.09 12.00
CA ALA A 298 20.53 3.01 12.96
C ALA A 298 20.88 2.60 14.42
N GLN A 299 22.19 2.48 14.68
CA GLN A 299 22.77 2.11 15.99
C GLN A 299 22.86 3.31 16.93
N GLU A 300 22.96 4.50 16.37
CA GLU A 300 23.08 5.75 17.11
C GLU A 300 21.68 6.30 17.44
N ILE A 301 21.44 6.53 18.73
CA ILE A 301 20.27 7.23 19.22
C ILE A 301 20.63 8.70 19.39
N VAL A 302 19.88 9.55 18.69
CA VAL A 302 20.00 11.01 18.75
C VAL A 302 18.74 11.63 19.33
N ALA A 303 18.86 12.83 19.89
CA ALA A 303 17.73 13.58 20.42
C ALA A 303 16.75 14.00 19.30
N PRO A 304 15.46 13.64 19.37
CA PRO A 304 14.49 13.98 18.31
C PRO A 304 14.03 15.45 18.36
N PHE A 305 14.22 16.14 19.48
CA PHE A 305 13.85 17.54 19.72
C PHE A 305 14.72 18.14 20.84
N ASP A 306 14.72 19.46 20.95
CA ASP A 306 15.42 20.20 22.01
C ASP A 306 14.71 19.98 23.36
N GLY A 307 15.46 19.64 24.41
CA GLY A 307 14.86 19.35 25.72
C GLY A 307 15.88 19.09 26.82
N TYR A 308 15.40 18.49 27.91
CA TYR A 308 16.24 18.06 29.04
C TYR A 308 16.08 16.56 29.28
N VAL A 309 17.18 15.89 29.61
CA VAL A 309 17.15 14.46 29.98
C VAL A 309 16.63 14.34 31.40
N VAL A 310 15.46 13.74 31.59
CA VAL A 310 14.81 13.65 32.92
C VAL A 310 15.27 12.44 33.72
N HIS A 311 15.38 11.29 33.07
CA HIS A 311 15.76 10.04 33.74
C HIS A 311 16.68 9.24 32.83
N LEU A 312 17.84 8.86 33.36
CA LEU A 312 18.79 7.99 32.68
C LEU A 312 18.85 6.65 33.40
N SER A 313 18.40 5.59 32.75
CA SER A 313 18.51 4.24 33.30
C SER A 313 19.96 3.78 33.27
N ALA A 314 20.66 3.94 34.40
CA ALA A 314 22.02 3.49 34.61
C ALA A 314 22.08 1.96 34.69
N ASN A 315 21.96 1.30 33.55
CA ASN A 315 22.15 -0.14 33.44
C ASN A 315 23.25 -0.44 32.41
N SER A 316 24.47 -0.07 32.77
CA SER A 316 25.67 -0.42 32.03
C SER A 316 25.94 -1.92 32.17
N GLY A 317 25.25 -2.74 31.38
CA GLY A 317 25.64 -4.14 31.14
C GLY A 317 24.55 -5.22 31.23
N SER A 318 23.32 -4.93 31.68
CA SER A 318 22.24 -5.94 31.67
C SER A 318 21.30 -5.74 30.49
N GLN A 319 20.94 -6.86 29.85
CA GLN A 319 20.09 -6.96 28.66
C GLN A 319 18.78 -6.15 28.80
N MET A 320 18.46 -5.37 27.75
CA MET A 320 17.11 -4.87 27.46
C MET A 320 16.52 -5.68 26.30
#